data_AF-X1BJY7-F1
#
_entry.id   AF-X1BJY7-F1
#
_cell.length_a   1.000
_cell.length_b   1.000
_cell.length_c   1.000
_cell.angle_alpha   90.00
_cell.angle_beta   90.00
_cell.angle_gamma   90.00
#
_symmetry.space_group_name_H-M   'P 1'
#
loop_
_entity.id
_entity.type
_entity.pdbx_description
1 polymer ?
#
loop_
_entity_poly.entity_id
_entity_poly.type
_entity_poly.pdbx_seq_one_letter_code
_entity_poly.pdbx_strand_id
1 'polypeptide(L)'
;MKVTLIGTLLPIKGLSTYYQELLKSLSKNIEVEFIVFKKLYPNFLYPGGTKVEDKNYKLKLKNAQIRNILTYYNPFSWIWAGLSVKGRRI
;
A
#
# COMPACT_ATOMS: atom_id res chain seq x y z
N MET A 1 20.05 0.73 -1.90
CA MET A 1 19.17 1.08 -0.76
C MET A 1 17.81 0.43 -0.98
N LYS A 2 17.14 -0.03 0.09
CA LYS A 2 15.80 -0.63 0.02
C LYS A 2 14.93 -0.06 1.12
N VAL A 3 13.75 0.41 0.76
CA VAL A 3 12.78 0.99 1.70
C VAL A 3 11.45 0.24 1.63
N THR A 4 10.72 0.22 2.73
CA THR A 4 9.37 -0.32 2.80
C THR A 4 8.39 0.81 3.13
N LEU A 5 7.41 1.01 2.26
CA LEU A 5 6.27 1.90 2.49
C LEU A 5 5.11 1.11 3.09
N ILE A 6 4.28 1.79 3.88
CA ILE A 6 3.03 1.26 4.43
C ILE A 6 1.93 2.29 4.21
N GLY A 7 0.79 1.88 3.63
CA GLY A 7 -0.25 2.84 3.28
C GLY A 7 -1.34 2.31 2.37
N THR A 8 -2.09 3.23 1.77
CA THR A 8 -3.17 2.95 0.82
C THR A 8 -2.68 3.08 -0.62
N LEU A 9 -3.23 2.27 -1.53
CA LEU A 9 -3.00 2.38 -2.98
C LEU A 9 -4.34 2.24 -3.69
N LEU A 10 -4.48 2.81 -4.90
CA LEU A 10 -5.67 2.62 -5.70
C LEU A 10 -5.94 1.11 -5.92
N PRO A 11 -7.20 0.67 -5.90
CA PRO A 11 -8.43 1.47 -5.89
C PRO A 11 -8.89 1.95 -4.51
N ILE A 12 -8.17 1.68 -3.43
CA ILE A 12 -8.58 2.12 -2.08
C ILE A 12 -8.38 3.64 -1.95
N LYS A 13 -9.40 4.36 -1.45
CA LYS A 13 -9.33 5.80 -1.19
C LYS A 13 -8.39 6.13 -0.01
N GLY A 14 -8.21 7.42 0.26
CA GLY A 14 -7.28 7.92 1.29
C GLY A 14 -6.14 8.69 0.64
N LEU A 15 -4.90 8.43 1.08
CA LEU A 15 -3.69 9.04 0.51
C LEU A 15 -3.14 8.25 -0.69
N SER A 16 -3.98 7.47 -1.38
CA SER A 16 -3.54 6.51 -2.39
C SER A 16 -2.92 7.13 -3.63
N THR A 17 -3.40 8.30 -4.07
CA THR A 17 -2.79 9.06 -5.18
C THR A 17 -1.39 9.56 -4.82
N TYR A 18 -1.23 10.12 -3.61
CA TYR A 18 0.07 10.52 -3.08
C TYR A 18 1.04 9.33 -3.01
N TYR A 19 0.61 8.23 -2.38
CA TYR A 19 1.45 7.04 -2.25
C TYR A 19 1.82 6.43 -3.61
N GLN A 20 0.93 6.48 -4.59
CA GLN A 20 1.21 6.02 -5.93
C GLN A 20 2.33 6.84 -6.59
N GLU A 21 2.27 8.17 -6.52
CA GLU A 21 3.31 9.03 -7.09
C GLU A 21 4.63 8.93 -6.31
N LEU A 22 4.57 8.78 -4.98
CA LEU A 22 5.74 8.51 -4.17
C LEU A 22 6.41 7.18 -4.55
N LEU A 23 5.62 6.11 -4.68
CA LEU A 23 6.10 4.79 -5.08
C LEU A 23 6.75 4.85 -6.46
N LYS A 24 6.09 5.50 -7.43
CA LYS A 24 6.64 5.72 -8.78
C LYS A 24 7.98 6.45 -8.72
N SER A 25 8.05 7.55 -7.97
CA SER A 25 9.27 8.37 -7.85
C SER A 25 10.43 7.59 -7.24
N LEU A 26 10.22 6.92 -6.10
CA LEU A 26 11.26 6.15 -5.42
C LEU A 26 11.71 4.94 -6.23
N SER A 27 10.77 4.21 -6.86
CA SER A 27 11.08 3.02 -7.65
C SER A 27 11.97 3.28 -8.89
N LYS A 28 12.15 4.54 -9.29
CA LYS A 28 13.11 4.89 -10.36
C LYS A 28 14.56 4.61 -9.96
N ASN A 29 14.88 4.78 -8.68
CA ASN A 29 16.27 4.78 -8.20
C ASN A 29 16.56 3.68 -7.18
N ILE A 30 15.56 3.21 -6.44
CA ILE A 30 15.74 2.23 -5.36
C ILE A 30 14.68 1.14 -5.41
N GLU A 31 14.98 0.02 -4.74
CA GLU A 31 14.00 -1.03 -4.53
C GLU A 31 13.00 -0.59 -3.46
N VAL A 32 11.71 -0.67 -3.79
CA VAL A 32 10.63 -0.29 -2.87
C VAL A 32 9.71 -1.48 -2.64
N GLU A 33 9.57 -1.89 -1.40
CA GLU A 33 8.45 -2.73 -0.99
C GLU A 33 7.29 -1.82 -0.56
N PHE A 34 6.08 -2.09 -1.01
CA PHE A 34 4.89 -1.39 -0.55
C PHE A 34 3.90 -2.37 0.07
N ILE A 35 3.73 -2.27 1.39
CA ILE A 35 2.71 -2.97 2.15
C ILE A 35 1.42 -2.14 2.11
N VAL A 36 0.37 -2.72 1.54
CA VAL A 36 -0.90 -2.03 1.27
C VAL A 36 -2.04 -2.66 2.06
N PHE A 37 -3.00 -1.83 2.46
CA PHE A 37 -4.28 -2.30 3.02
C PHE A 37 -5.05 -3.13 1.99
N LYS A 38 -5.61 -4.28 2.40
CA LYS A 38 -6.58 -5.04 1.61
C LYS A 38 -7.94 -4.34 1.55
N LYS A 39 -8.31 -3.71 2.67
CA LYS A 39 -9.54 -2.95 2.89
C LYS A 39 -9.34 -1.98 4.06
N LEU A 40 -9.99 -0.82 3.97
CA LEU A 40 -10.15 0.11 5.09
C LEU A 40 -11.41 -0.29 5.90
N TYR A 41 -11.99 0.67 6.60
CA TYR A 41 -13.24 0.54 7.33
C TYR A 41 -14.44 0.21 6.43
N PRO A 42 -15.52 -0.36 6.99
CA PRO A 42 -16.79 -0.54 6.28
C PRO A 42 -17.34 0.78 5.72
N ASN A 43 -18.06 0.71 4.60
CA ASN A 43 -18.65 1.90 3.95
C ASN A 43 -19.65 2.65 4.86
N PHE A 44 -20.29 1.98 5.82
CA PHE A 44 -21.16 2.67 6.78
C PHE A 44 -20.42 3.70 7.64
N LEU A 45 -19.14 3.46 7.95
CA LEU A 45 -18.31 4.42 8.69
C LEU A 45 -17.79 5.56 7.81
N TYR A 46 -18.02 5.50 6.50
CA TYR A 46 -17.61 6.54 5.56
C TYR A 46 -18.54 6.56 4.35
N PRO A 47 -19.59 7.41 4.38
CA PRO A 47 -20.62 7.43 3.35
C PRO A 47 -20.08 7.79 1.96
N GLY A 48 -18.90 8.41 1.87
CA GLY A 48 -18.19 8.65 0.61
C GLY A 48 -17.60 7.39 -0.04
N GLY A 49 -17.69 6.22 0.58
CA GLY A 49 -17.18 4.94 0.09
C GLY A 49 -15.65 4.81 0.16
N THR A 50 -15.15 3.58 0.28
CA THR A 50 -13.72 3.32 0.51
C THR A 50 -12.91 2.96 -0.74
N LYS A 51 -13.56 2.85 -1.90
CA LYS A 51 -12.93 2.48 -3.17
C LYS A 51 -13.31 3.43 -4.30
N VAL A 52 -12.41 3.63 -5.24
CA VAL A 52 -12.67 4.25 -6.54
C VAL A 52 -13.13 3.15 -7.51
N GLU A 53 -14.14 3.46 -8.31
CA GLU A 53 -14.59 2.57 -9.39
C GLU A 53 -13.65 2.68 -10.59
N ASP A 54 -12.49 2.06 -10.48
CA ASP A 54 -11.60 1.86 -11.62
C ASP A 54 -11.23 0.38 -11.71
N LYS A 55 -11.94 -0.34 -12.60
CA LYS A 55 -11.73 -1.77 -12.85
C LYS A 55 -10.47 -2.05 -13.65
N ASN A 56 -9.85 -1.02 -14.26
CA ASN A 56 -8.72 -1.15 -15.15
C ASN A 56 -7.39 -0.72 -14.52
N TYR A 57 -7.40 -0.28 -13.25
CA TYR A 57 -6.19 0.12 -12.57
C TYR A 57 -5.16 -1.02 -12.47
N LYS A 58 -4.03 -0.85 -13.15
CA LYS A 58 -2.87 -1.75 -13.07
C LYS A 58 -1.61 -0.91 -12.88
N LEU A 59 -1.05 -0.93 -11.67
CA LEU A 59 0.27 -0.37 -11.40
C LEU A 59 1.33 -1.47 -11.54
N LYS A 60 2.15 -1.39 -12.59
CA LYS A 60 3.34 -2.23 -12.75
C LYS A 60 4.57 -1.33 -12.75
N LEU A 61 5.48 -1.59 -11.81
CA LEU A 61 6.74 -0.86 -11.68
C LEU A 61 7.87 -1.88 -11.55
N LYS A 62 8.97 -1.66 -12.27
CA LYS A 62 10.08 -2.63 -12.37
C LYS A 62 10.76 -2.91 -11.03
N ASN A 63 10.95 -1.87 -10.21
CA ASN A 63 11.66 -1.95 -8.93
C ASN A 63 10.72 -1.80 -7.72
N ALA A 64 9.45 -2.19 -7.87
CA ALA A 64 8.49 -2.16 -6.77
C ALA A 64 7.80 -3.51 -6.56
N GLN A 65 7.72 -3.94 -5.30
CA GLN A 65 6.93 -5.08 -4.90
C GLN A 65 5.75 -4.61 -4.05
N ILE A 66 4.52 -4.87 -4.51
CA ILE A 66 3.29 -4.47 -3.80
C ILE A 66 2.69 -5.70 -3.12
N ARG A 67 2.39 -5.58 -1.82
CA ARG A 67 1.86 -6.67 -0.98
C ARG A 67 0.62 -6.22 -0.22
N ASN A 68 -0.54 -6.73 -0.59
CA ASN A 68 -1.80 -6.45 0.08
C ASN A 68 -1.94 -7.35 1.33
N ILE A 69 -1.45 -6.90 2.49
CA ILE A 69 -1.44 -7.71 3.72
C ILE A 69 -2.23 -7.09 4.87
N LEU A 70 -2.31 -5.75 4.94
CA LEU A 70 -2.88 -5.08 6.10
C LEU A 70 -4.41 -5.08 6.10
N THR A 71 -5.00 -5.29 7.26
CA THR A 71 -6.42 -5.09 7.52
C THR A 71 -6.55 -4.21 8.76
N TYR A 72 -7.25 -3.07 8.64
CA TYR A 72 -7.16 -1.99 9.64
C TYR A 72 -7.41 -2.46 11.09
N TYR A 73 -8.42 -3.31 11.30
CA TYR A 73 -8.80 -3.81 12.63
C TYR A 73 -8.06 -5.07 13.09
N ASN A 74 -7.31 -5.74 12.22
CA ASN A 74 -6.73 -7.05 12.55
C ASN A 74 -5.28 -6.91 13.03
N PRO A 75 -4.99 -7.02 14.34
CA PRO A 75 -3.64 -6.86 14.89
C PRO A 75 -2.66 -7.89 14.34
N PHE A 76 -3.09 -9.12 14.05
CA PHE A 76 -2.22 -10.13 13.46
C PHE A 76 -1.70 -9.72 12.08
N SER A 77 -2.51 -8.99 11.31
CA SER A 77 -2.06 -8.48 10.00
C SER A 77 -0.96 -7.44 10.13
N TRP A 78 -0.98 -6.63 11.21
CA TRP A 78 0.05 -5.65 11.52
C TRP A 78 1.34 -6.30 12.00
N ILE A 79 1.24 -7.28 12.91
CA ILE A 79 2.40 -8.06 13.36
C ILE A 79 3.06 -8.75 12.17
N TRP A 80 2.27 -9.42 11.32
CA TRP A 80 2.78 -10.07 10.12
C TRP A 80 3.42 -9.09 9.14
N ALA A 81 2.81 -7.90 8.96
CA ALA A 81 3.40 -6.84 8.15
C ALA A 81 4.79 -6.48 8.66
N GLY A 82 4.92 -6.17 9.96
CA GLY A 82 6.18 -5.84 10.62
C GLY A 82 7.26 -6.91 10.46
N LEU A 83 6.90 -8.17 10.71
CA LEU A 83 7.83 -9.31 10.55
C LEU A 83 8.26 -9.54 9.09
N SER A 84 7.43 -9.12 8.13
CA SER A 84 7.70 -9.33 6.71
C SER A 84 8.43 -8.18 6.02
N VAL A 85 8.70 -7.07 6.72
CA VAL A 85 9.41 -5.90 6.19
C VAL A 85 10.84 -6.28 5.83
N LYS A 86 11.26 -5.96 4.60
CA LYS A 86 12.62 -6.27 4.10
C LYS A 86 13.54 -5.06 4.00
N GLY A 87 13.32 -4.04 4.82
CA GLY A 87 14.18 -2.85 4.89
C GLY A 87 15.61 -3.25 5.25
N ARG A 88 16.60 -2.78 4.48
CA ARG A 88 18.01 -3.05 4.78
C ARG A 88 18.40 -2.18 5.98
N ARG A 89 18.76 -2.80 7.11
CA ARG A 89 19.36 -2.07 8.25
C ARG A 89 20.72 -1.54 7.81
N ILE A 90 20.95 -0.26 8.09
CA ILE A 90 22.25 0.42 7.91
C ILE A 90 23.20 -0.09 8.99
#